data_AF-G4D3H9-F1
#
_entry.id   AF-G4D3H9-F1
#
_cell.length_a   1.000
_cell.length_b   1.000
_cell.length_c   1.000
_cell.angle_alpha   90.00
_cell.angle_beta   90.00
_cell.angle_gamma   90.00
#
_symmetry.space_group_name_H-M   'P 1'
#
loop_
_entity.id
_entity.type
_entity.pdbx_description
1 polymer ?
#
loop_
_entity_poly.entity_id
_entity_poly.type
_entity_poly.pdbx_seq_one_letter_code
_entity_poly.pdbx_strand_id
1 'polypeptide(L)'
;MQKADVIAKCIKGVYKYGLSYLNSAKEEAVMYRGILKNFGSENHDYKGLLRFREIQDGFLFAEFTPHNDILKFITPHFLKRMPNEKFVIYDVSRKTAAFCMHGNCEFMEVEYIEAVDSAREMFFKSAWKKFYSAVGIDERKNKKLMVSNMPKKYWKYLPEKDIEKSD
;
A
#
# COMPACT_ATOMS: atom_id res chain seq x y z
N MET A 1 -9.43 1.64 24.16
CA MET A 1 -8.77 0.31 24.19
C MET A 1 -7.74 0.28 23.08
N GLN A 2 -6.51 -0.18 23.33
CA GLN A 2 -5.51 -0.30 22.26
C GLN A 2 -5.87 -1.49 21.34
N LYS A 3 -5.36 -1.53 20.09
CA LYS A 3 -5.61 -2.65 19.16
C LYS A 3 -5.26 -4.01 19.79
N ALA A 4 -4.14 -4.08 20.51
CA ALA A 4 -3.69 -5.29 21.19
C ALA A 4 -4.70 -5.80 22.24
N ASP A 5 -5.28 -4.90 23.05
CA ASP A 5 -6.28 -5.26 24.06
C ASP A 5 -7.54 -5.86 23.43
N VAL A 6 -8.03 -5.22 22.35
CA VAL A 6 -9.21 -5.68 21.61
C VAL A 6 -8.97 -7.08 21.07
N ILE A 7 -7.79 -7.32 20.47
CA ILE A 7 -7.40 -8.62 19.93
C ILE A 7 -7.31 -9.66 21.05
N ALA A 8 -6.62 -9.36 22.16
CA ALA A 8 -6.46 -10.29 23.28
C ALA A 8 -7.81 -10.69 23.89
N LYS A 9 -8.72 -9.73 24.07
CA LYS A 9 -10.07 -10.00 24.55
C LYS A 9 -10.89 -10.81 23.55
N CYS A 10 -10.75 -10.54 22.24
CA CYS A 10 -11.39 -11.34 21.20
C CYS A 10 -10.88 -12.79 21.19
N ILE A 11 -9.57 -13.01 21.33
CA ILE A 11 -8.98 -14.35 21.45
C ILE A 11 -9.58 -15.08 22.66
N LYS A 12 -9.63 -14.43 23.82
CA LYS A 12 -10.27 -14.99 25.02
C LYS A 12 -11.75 -15.31 24.80
N GLY A 13 -12.48 -14.44 24.09
CA GLY A 13 -13.87 -14.65 23.73
C GLY A 13 -14.07 -15.85 22.81
N VAL A 14 -13.25 -15.97 21.77
CA VAL A 14 -13.24 -17.11 20.85
C VAL A 14 -12.90 -18.41 21.58
N TYR A 15 -11.94 -18.39 22.48
CA TYR A 15 -11.58 -19.56 23.28
C TYR A 15 -12.74 -20.06 24.16
N LYS A 16 -13.54 -19.14 24.72
CA LYS A 16 -14.66 -19.50 25.62
C LYS A 16 -15.95 -19.85 24.88
N TYR A 17 -16.25 -19.16 23.78
CA TYR A 17 -17.57 -19.18 23.15
C TYR A 17 -17.53 -19.64 21.68
N GLY A 18 -16.35 -19.98 21.16
CA GLY A 18 -16.13 -20.37 19.78
C GLY A 18 -16.04 -19.19 18.81
N LEU A 19 -15.84 -19.49 17.52
CA LEU A 19 -15.62 -18.51 16.46
C LEU A 19 -16.80 -17.54 16.25
N SER A 20 -18.03 -17.95 16.60
CA SER A 20 -19.22 -17.10 16.51
C SER A 20 -19.12 -15.84 17.38
N TYR A 21 -18.27 -15.84 18.42
CA TYR A 21 -17.99 -14.67 19.25
C TYR A 21 -17.56 -13.45 18.43
N LEU A 22 -16.77 -13.64 17.37
CA LEU A 22 -16.28 -12.55 16.51
C LEU A 22 -17.38 -11.83 15.75
N ASN A 23 -18.57 -12.43 15.64
CA ASN A 23 -19.76 -11.84 15.02
C ASN A 23 -20.78 -11.33 16.05
N SER A 24 -20.50 -11.47 17.34
CA SER A 24 -21.39 -11.01 18.39
C SER A 24 -21.48 -9.48 18.50
N ALA A 25 -22.48 -9.02 19.24
CA ALA A 25 -22.67 -7.62 19.59
C ALA A 25 -21.78 -7.15 20.75
N LYS A 26 -20.86 -7.99 21.25
CA LYS A 26 -19.90 -7.59 22.28
C LYS A 26 -18.99 -6.48 21.75
N GLU A 27 -18.70 -5.50 22.60
CA GLU A 27 -17.93 -4.31 22.23
C GLU A 27 -16.60 -4.66 21.56
N GLU A 28 -15.85 -5.60 22.12
CA GLU A 28 -14.57 -6.03 21.57
C GLU A 28 -14.70 -6.67 20.20
N ALA A 29 -15.73 -7.48 19.98
CA ALA A 29 -15.99 -8.11 18.69
C ALA A 29 -16.35 -7.06 17.62
N VAL A 30 -17.15 -6.05 17.97
CA VAL A 30 -17.47 -4.92 17.09
C VAL A 30 -16.20 -4.14 16.75
N MET A 31 -15.38 -3.80 17.74
CA MET A 31 -14.11 -3.10 17.54
C MET A 31 -13.15 -3.90 16.66
N TYR A 32 -13.04 -5.21 16.89
CA TYR A 32 -12.20 -6.12 16.10
C TYR A 32 -12.62 -6.13 14.62
N ARG A 33 -13.92 -6.21 14.33
CA ARG A 33 -14.42 -6.11 12.94
C ARG A 33 -14.08 -4.75 12.32
N GLY A 34 -14.12 -3.67 13.09
CA GLY A 34 -13.66 -2.34 12.66
C GLY A 34 -12.17 -2.32 12.30
N ILE A 35 -11.32 -2.95 13.12
CA ILE A 35 -9.88 -3.09 12.85
C ILE A 35 -9.66 -3.88 11.56
N LEU A 36 -10.34 -5.03 11.39
CA LEU A 36 -10.24 -5.85 10.17
C LEU A 36 -10.70 -5.08 8.91
N LYS A 37 -11.79 -4.32 9.00
CA LYS A 37 -12.27 -3.49 7.90
C LYS A 37 -11.23 -2.44 7.53
N ASN A 38 -10.68 -1.72 8.51
CA ASN A 38 -9.64 -0.72 8.27
C ASN A 38 -8.39 -1.31 7.61
N PHE A 39 -7.91 -2.45 8.12
CA PHE A 39 -6.80 -3.21 7.56
C PHE A 39 -7.07 -3.63 6.10
N GLY A 40 -8.24 -4.24 5.86
CA GLY A 40 -8.62 -4.75 4.55
C GLY A 40 -8.81 -3.63 3.51
N SER A 41 -9.41 -2.50 3.91
CA SER A 41 -9.54 -1.32 3.06
C SER A 41 -8.18 -0.75 2.68
N GLU A 42 -7.27 -0.56 3.64
CA GLU A 42 -5.94 -0.04 3.33
C GLU A 42 -5.14 -0.98 2.42
N ASN A 43 -5.21 -2.30 2.67
CA ASN A 43 -4.60 -3.29 1.78
C ASN A 43 -5.20 -3.26 0.38
N HIS A 44 -6.51 -3.01 0.25
CA HIS A 44 -7.17 -2.87 -1.05
C HIS A 44 -6.75 -1.59 -1.78
N ASP A 45 -6.72 -0.45 -1.08
CA ASP A 45 -6.34 0.85 -1.64
C ASP A 45 -4.94 0.79 -2.26
N TYR A 46 -3.97 0.20 -1.56
CA TYR A 46 -2.61 0.07 -2.06
C TYR A 46 -2.48 -0.88 -3.26
N LYS A 47 -3.43 -1.78 -3.54
CA LYS A 47 -3.39 -2.58 -4.78
C LYS A 47 -3.48 -1.69 -6.03
N GLY A 48 -4.20 -0.56 -5.95
CA GLY A 48 -4.33 0.40 -7.04
C GLY A 48 -3.39 1.62 -6.93
N LEU A 49 -2.97 1.95 -5.71
CA LEU A 49 -2.22 3.17 -5.43
C LEU A 49 -0.72 2.96 -5.19
N LEU A 50 -0.26 1.73 -4.95
CA LEU A 50 1.17 1.45 -4.89
C LEU A 50 1.79 1.73 -6.28
N ARG A 51 2.90 2.47 -6.30
CA ARG A 51 3.58 2.86 -7.53
C ARG A 51 4.95 2.22 -7.60
N PHE A 52 5.20 1.58 -8.72
CA PHE A 52 6.50 1.02 -9.07
C PHE A 52 7.24 1.99 -9.97
N ARG A 53 8.55 2.09 -9.75
CA ARG A 53 9.51 2.80 -10.59
C ARG A 53 10.66 1.87 -10.93
N GLU A 54 11.15 1.89 -12.16
CA GLU A 54 12.31 1.09 -12.55
C GLU A 54 13.60 1.69 -11.96
N ILE A 55 14.34 0.88 -11.21
CA ILE A 55 15.61 1.26 -10.57
C ILE A 55 16.77 0.46 -11.18
N GLN A 56 17.97 0.60 -10.62
CA GLN A 56 19.15 -0.16 -11.04
C GLN A 56 18.88 -1.69 -11.11
N ASP A 57 19.67 -2.37 -11.94
CA ASP A 57 19.63 -3.83 -12.12
C ASP A 57 18.28 -4.41 -12.62
N GLY A 58 17.42 -3.55 -13.17
CA GLY A 58 16.13 -3.92 -13.75
C GLY A 58 15.08 -4.29 -12.71
N PHE A 59 15.23 -3.83 -11.46
CA PHE A 59 14.20 -3.99 -10.43
C PHE A 59 13.11 -2.92 -10.57
N LEU A 60 11.87 -3.33 -10.34
CA LEU A 60 10.77 -2.41 -10.06
C LEU A 60 10.72 -2.16 -8.55
N PHE A 61 10.84 -0.91 -8.15
CA PHE A 61 10.84 -0.52 -6.74
C PHE A 61 9.56 0.24 -6.39
N ALA A 62 8.93 -0.14 -5.28
CA ALA A 62 7.78 0.56 -4.73
C ALA A 62 8.00 0.88 -3.26
N GLU A 63 7.74 2.13 -2.89
CA GLU A 63 7.80 2.60 -1.52
C GLU A 63 6.41 2.97 -1.04
N PHE A 64 6.13 2.67 0.23
CA PHE A 64 4.91 3.07 0.90
C PHE A 64 5.09 3.22 2.40
N THR A 65 4.15 3.92 3.03
CA THR A 65 4.09 4.13 4.48
C THR A 65 2.69 3.75 4.97
N PRO A 66 2.34 2.45 4.99
CA PRO A 66 1.02 2.01 5.40
C PRO A 66 0.83 2.17 6.91
N HIS A 67 -0.39 2.50 7.33
CA HIS A 67 -0.72 2.60 8.75
C HIS A 67 -0.71 1.21 9.41
N ASN A 68 -1.23 0.19 8.74
CA ASN A 68 -1.21 -1.19 9.17
C ASN A 68 -0.03 -1.96 8.54
N ASP A 69 0.40 -3.05 9.19
CA ASP A 69 1.43 -3.95 8.65
C ASP A 69 0.83 -4.84 7.56
N ILE A 70 0.82 -4.34 6.33
CA ILE A 70 0.18 -4.99 5.18
C ILE A 70 1.16 -5.55 4.16
N LEU A 71 2.48 -5.41 4.36
CA LEU A 71 3.49 -5.79 3.38
C LEU A 71 3.31 -7.24 2.92
N LYS A 72 3.20 -8.18 3.88
CA LYS A 72 2.97 -9.61 3.58
C LYS A 72 1.64 -9.90 2.88
N PHE A 73 0.66 -9.03 3.03
CA PHE A 73 -0.69 -9.22 2.51
C PHE A 73 -0.89 -8.60 1.12
N ILE A 74 -0.10 -7.58 0.79
CA ILE A 74 -0.15 -6.93 -0.51
C ILE A 74 0.77 -7.58 -1.52
N THR A 75 1.94 -8.09 -1.09
CA THR A 75 2.92 -8.73 -1.98
C THR A 75 2.33 -9.84 -2.88
N PRO A 76 1.48 -10.77 -2.39
CA PRO A 76 0.89 -11.80 -3.25
C PRO A 76 0.06 -11.26 -4.42
N HIS A 77 -0.54 -10.08 -4.28
CA HIS A 77 -1.28 -9.43 -5.36
C HIS A 77 -0.35 -9.08 -6.53
N PHE A 78 0.82 -8.54 -6.22
CA PHE A 78 1.81 -8.12 -7.23
C PHE A 78 2.58 -9.30 -7.80
N LEU A 79 2.91 -10.32 -7.00
CA LEU A 79 3.47 -11.58 -7.50
C LEU A 79 2.57 -12.21 -8.57
N LYS A 80 1.26 -12.23 -8.35
CA LYS A 80 0.31 -12.77 -9.33
C LYS A 80 0.19 -11.92 -10.60
N ARG A 81 0.33 -10.60 -10.49
CA ARG A 81 0.18 -9.65 -11.63
C ARG A 81 1.44 -9.51 -12.45
N MET A 82 2.61 -9.67 -11.83
CA MET A 82 3.93 -9.44 -12.42
C MET A 82 4.85 -10.64 -12.14
N PRO A 83 4.48 -11.87 -12.56
CA PRO A 83 5.18 -13.09 -12.15
C PRO A 83 6.62 -13.18 -12.66
N ASN A 84 6.93 -12.50 -13.77
CA ASN A 84 8.25 -12.51 -14.40
C ASN A 84 9.11 -11.30 -14.03
N GLU A 85 8.54 -10.33 -13.31
CA GLU A 85 9.26 -9.11 -12.95
C GLU A 85 10.08 -9.32 -11.68
N LYS A 86 11.21 -8.62 -11.61
CA LYS A 86 11.96 -8.43 -10.36
C LYS A 86 11.42 -7.20 -9.68
N PHE A 87 10.92 -7.30 -8.46
CA PHE A 87 10.40 -6.13 -7.78
C PHE A 87 10.62 -6.16 -6.28
N VAL A 88 10.67 -4.97 -5.70
CA VAL A 88 10.84 -4.76 -4.26
C VAL A 88 9.74 -3.82 -3.77
N ILE A 89 9.03 -4.23 -2.73
CA ILE A 89 8.06 -3.38 -2.02
C ILE A 89 8.64 -3.06 -0.64
N TYR A 90 8.85 -1.78 -0.35
CA TYR A 90 9.50 -1.32 0.87
C TYR A 90 8.55 -0.53 1.77
N ASP A 91 8.22 -1.09 2.94
CA ASP A 91 7.53 -0.38 4.04
C ASP A 91 8.54 0.50 4.78
N VAL A 92 8.55 1.78 4.43
CA VAL A 92 9.48 2.77 4.99
C VAL A 92 9.24 2.96 6.49
N SER A 93 7.99 2.85 6.96
CA SER A 93 7.66 3.05 8.37
C SER A 93 8.20 1.93 9.25
N ARG A 94 8.20 0.69 8.73
CA ARG A 94 8.61 -0.50 9.48
C ARG A 94 10.00 -0.99 9.14
N LYS A 95 10.68 -0.36 8.17
CA LYS A 95 12.00 -0.79 7.69
C LYS A 95 11.98 -2.26 7.28
N THR A 96 10.94 -2.67 6.55
CA THR A 96 10.80 -4.03 6.04
C THR A 96 10.53 -4.02 4.55
N ALA A 97 11.07 -4.99 3.83
CA ALA A 97 10.92 -5.10 2.39
C ALA A 97 10.53 -6.51 1.97
N ALA A 98 9.76 -6.60 0.89
CA ALA A 98 9.50 -7.82 0.16
C ALA A 98 10.33 -7.79 -1.12
N PHE A 99 11.34 -8.66 -1.22
CA PHE A 99 12.18 -8.85 -2.40
C PHE A 99 11.66 -10.01 -3.22
N CYS A 100 11.10 -9.72 -4.38
CA CYS A 100 10.48 -10.72 -5.23
C CYS A 100 11.22 -10.86 -6.57
N MET A 101 11.55 -12.11 -6.95
CA MET A 101 12.21 -12.44 -8.21
C MET A 101 11.72 -13.80 -8.71
N HIS A 102 11.36 -13.89 -10.00
CA HIS A 102 10.96 -15.14 -10.66
C HIS A 102 9.87 -15.92 -9.90
N GLY A 103 8.84 -15.21 -9.41
CA GLY A 103 7.73 -15.81 -8.65
C GLY A 103 8.04 -16.15 -7.19
N ASN A 104 9.29 -16.08 -6.75
CA ASN A 104 9.67 -16.24 -5.34
C ASN A 104 9.72 -14.87 -4.65
N CYS A 105 9.50 -14.85 -3.34
CA CYS A 105 9.62 -13.62 -2.58
C CYS A 105 10.12 -13.86 -1.15
N GLU A 106 11.06 -13.03 -0.72
CA GLU A 106 11.62 -13.02 0.62
C GLU A 106 11.25 -11.73 1.34
N PHE A 107 10.98 -11.85 2.64
CA PHE A 107 10.67 -10.71 3.49
C PHE A 107 11.81 -10.49 4.47
N MET A 108 12.33 -9.28 4.54
CA MET A 108 13.46 -8.97 5.41
C MET A 108 13.35 -7.56 5.99
N GLU A 109 14.00 -7.37 7.13
CA GLU A 109 14.25 -6.04 7.69
C GLU A 109 15.37 -5.39 6.89
N VAL A 110 15.17 -4.11 6.52
CA VAL A 110 16.12 -3.32 5.76
C VAL A 110 16.18 -1.94 6.36
N GLU A 111 17.36 -1.55 6.81
CA GLU A 111 17.53 -0.26 7.48
C GLU A 111 17.31 0.92 6.53
N TYR A 112 17.80 0.77 5.29
CA TYR A 112 17.65 1.72 4.20
C TYR A 112 17.88 1.02 2.85
N ILE A 113 17.15 1.43 1.82
CA ILE A 113 17.37 0.99 0.44
C ILE A 113 17.75 2.21 -0.39
N GLU A 114 18.97 2.19 -0.94
CA GLU A 114 19.39 3.17 -1.93
C GLU A 114 18.85 2.77 -3.31
N ALA A 115 17.81 3.47 -3.76
CA ALA A 115 17.10 3.15 -5.00
C ALA A 115 17.23 4.29 -6.00
N VAL A 116 18.12 4.13 -6.97
CA VAL A 116 18.39 5.10 -8.04
C VAL A 116 17.52 4.77 -9.24
N ASP A 117 16.73 5.75 -9.69
CA ASP A 117 15.91 5.58 -10.89
C ASP A 117 16.78 5.25 -12.11
N SER A 118 16.32 4.31 -12.92
CA SER A 118 16.95 4.06 -14.21
C SER A 118 16.80 5.27 -15.14
N ALA A 119 17.68 5.38 -16.14
CA ALA A 119 17.55 6.41 -17.17
C ALA A 119 16.19 6.33 -17.90
N ARG A 120 15.65 5.12 -18.05
CA ARG A 120 14.36 4.86 -18.69
C ARG A 120 13.20 5.34 -17.83
N GLU A 121 13.29 5.18 -16.51
CA GLU A 121 12.27 5.63 -15.56
C GLU A 121 12.06 7.14 -15.63
N MET A 122 13.13 7.93 -15.80
CA MET A 122 13.01 9.38 -15.96
C MET A 122 12.14 9.75 -17.16
N PHE A 123 12.29 9.05 -18.29
CA PHE A 123 11.45 9.22 -19.47
C PHE A 123 9.98 8.87 -19.17
N PHE A 124 9.73 7.72 -18.52
CA PHE A 124 8.37 7.30 -18.20
C PHE A 124 7.67 8.24 -17.22
N LYS A 125 8.36 8.76 -16.20
CA LYS A 125 7.82 9.77 -15.29
C LYS A 125 7.40 11.04 -16.03
N SER A 126 8.22 11.53 -16.96
CA SER A 126 7.89 12.69 -17.78
C SER A 126 6.68 12.42 -18.68
N ALA A 127 6.66 11.28 -19.35
CA ALA A 127 5.55 10.87 -20.22
C ALA A 127 4.24 10.73 -19.44
N TRP A 128 4.29 10.13 -18.24
CA TRP A 128 3.12 9.99 -17.36
C TRP A 128 2.55 11.35 -16.96
N LYS A 129 3.41 12.29 -16.53
CA LYS A 129 2.96 13.64 -16.16
C LYS A 129 2.29 14.36 -17.33
N LYS A 130 2.88 14.29 -18.53
CA LYS A 130 2.30 14.86 -19.75
C LYS A 130 0.96 14.23 -20.11
N PHE A 131 0.88 12.90 -20.06
CA PHE A 131 -0.35 12.16 -20.29
C PHE A 131 -1.44 12.56 -19.30
N TYR A 132 -1.11 12.57 -18.00
CA TYR A 132 -2.04 12.92 -16.93
C TYR A 132 -2.59 14.34 -17.10
N SER A 133 -1.75 15.31 -17.46
CA SER A 133 -2.21 16.68 -17.75
C SER A 133 -3.05 16.77 -19.03
N ALA A 134 -2.69 16.03 -20.08
CA ALA A 134 -3.34 16.13 -21.38
C ALA A 134 -4.73 15.48 -21.42
N VAL A 135 -4.95 14.42 -20.64
CA VAL A 135 -6.25 13.73 -20.57
C VAL A 135 -7.19 14.41 -19.57
N GLY A 136 -6.67 15.27 -18.69
CA GLY A 136 -7.47 16.05 -17.75
C GLY A 136 -8.39 17.03 -18.45
N ILE A 137 -9.70 16.96 -18.17
CA ILE A 137 -10.69 17.93 -18.63
C ILE A 137 -10.92 18.92 -17.50
N ASP A 138 -10.60 20.19 -17.72
CA ASP A 138 -10.62 21.23 -16.68
C ASP A 138 -12.01 21.41 -16.06
N GLU A 139 -13.06 21.34 -16.87
CA GLU A 139 -14.46 21.45 -16.45
C GLU A 139 -14.90 20.27 -15.56
N ARG A 140 -14.20 19.13 -15.63
CA ARG A 140 -14.50 17.93 -14.82
C ARG A 140 -13.67 17.87 -13.53
N LYS A 141 -12.85 18.88 -13.23
CA LYS A 141 -12.02 18.90 -12.03
C LYS A 141 -12.88 18.94 -10.76
N ASN A 142 -12.99 17.80 -10.10
CA ASN A 142 -13.60 17.69 -8.77
C ASN A 142 -12.58 17.23 -7.74
N LYS A 143 -11.89 18.19 -7.12
CA LYS A 143 -10.85 17.91 -6.11
C LYS A 143 -11.40 17.16 -4.89
N LYS A 144 -12.63 17.45 -4.45
CA LYS A 144 -13.26 16.77 -3.31
C LYS A 144 -13.48 15.29 -3.60
N LEU A 145 -14.02 14.96 -4.78
CA LEU A 145 -14.23 13.58 -5.20
C LEU A 145 -12.91 12.83 -5.39
N MET A 146 -11.92 13.47 -6.00
CA MET A 146 -10.58 12.89 -6.15
C MET A 146 -9.96 12.55 -4.79
N VAL A 147 -10.03 13.45 -3.80
CA VAL A 147 -9.54 13.19 -2.44
C VAL A 147 -10.34 12.09 -1.73
N SER A 148 -11.65 11.99 -1.98
CA SER A 148 -12.47 10.91 -1.43
C SER A 148 -12.08 9.54 -2.00
N ASN A 149 -11.79 9.45 -3.30
CA ASN A 149 -11.42 8.20 -3.97
C ASN A 149 -9.93 7.86 -3.76
N MET A 150 -9.09 8.87 -3.63
CA MET A 150 -7.65 8.74 -3.44
C MET A 150 -7.24 9.67 -2.29
N PRO A 151 -7.33 9.20 -1.03
CA PRO A 151 -6.95 10.00 0.13
C PRO A 151 -5.51 10.53 0.04
N LYS A 152 -5.30 11.78 0.45
CA LYS A 152 -3.99 12.48 0.34
C LYS A 152 -2.82 11.74 0.99
N LYS A 153 -3.07 10.92 2.01
CA LYS A 153 -2.03 10.11 2.66
C LYS A 153 -1.30 9.17 1.70
N TYR A 154 -1.93 8.77 0.59
CA TYR A 154 -1.34 7.90 -0.43
C TYR A 154 -0.56 8.68 -1.50
N TRP A 155 -0.68 10.00 -1.55
CA TRP A 155 -0.13 10.81 -2.65
C TRP A 155 1.38 10.96 -2.60
N LYS A 156 2.00 10.66 -1.45
CA LYS A 156 3.43 10.83 -1.20
C LYS A 156 4.31 10.20 -2.28
N TYR A 157 3.87 9.08 -2.85
CA TYR A 157 4.62 8.28 -3.83
C TYR A 157 3.98 8.32 -5.24
N LEU A 158 3.02 9.21 -5.48
CA LEU A 158 2.35 9.35 -6.77
C LEU A 158 3.07 10.37 -7.66
N PRO A 159 3.60 9.98 -8.83
CA PRO A 159 4.34 10.91 -9.70
C PRO A 159 3.47 12.06 -10.21
N GLU A 160 2.17 11.86 -10.38
CA GLU A 160 1.21 12.89 -10.78
C GLU A 160 0.93 13.93 -9.68
N LYS A 161 1.26 13.64 -8.41
CA LYS A 161 1.02 14.54 -7.27
C LYS A 161 2.25 15.31 -6.82
N ASP A 162 3.43 14.97 -7.32
CA ASP A 162 4.63 15.77 -7.09
C ASP A 162 4.56 17.17 -7.74
N ILE A 163 3.61 17.41 -8.64
CA ILE A 163 3.38 18.71 -9.29
C ILE A 163 2.81 19.76 -8.31
N GLU A 164 2.12 19.34 -7.23
CA GLU A 164 1.50 20.25 -6.26
C GLU A 164 2.48 20.71 -5.14
N LYS A 165 3.76 20.31 -5.18
CA LYS A 165 4.76 20.69 -4.16
C LYS A 165 5.63 21.90 -4.56
N SER A 166 5.42 22.45 -5.74
CA SER A 166 6.23 23.55 -6.33
C SER A 166 5.52 24.90 -6.35
N ASP A 167 4.37 25.04 -5.71
CA ASP A 167 3.62 26.29 -5.55
C ASP A 167 3.47 26.66 -4.06
#